data_AF-A0A1E7FQC4-F1
#
_entry.id   AF-A0A1E7FQC4-F1
#
_cell.length_a   1.000
_cell.length_b   1.000
_cell.length_c   1.000
_cell.angle_alpha   90.00
_cell.angle_beta   90.00
_cell.angle_gamma   90.00
#
_symmetry.space_group_name_H-M   'P 1'
#
loop_
_entity.id
_entity.type
_entity.pdbx_description
1 polymer ?
#
loop_
_entity_poly.entity_id
_entity_poly.type
_entity_poly.pdbx_seq_one_letter_code
_entity_poly.pdbx_strand_id
1 'polypeptide(L)'
;FQYEVDYNDHFETPIEAYQDIIPLLDLVLKGPENNNRTTSTSTGGIIYDPYYCNGRTKIILNKLGYNNVVHEKRDFYKDIENLQVPDHHILITNPPYSDSHKERCLEYVVQQYQTKNISFFLLMPNYVAARSYYRRILGDTINDVAYYVPNKGTGNDYNYSHPEGTGKEVSPFSSLWFCGI
;
A
#
# COMPACT_ATOMS: atom_id res chain seq x y z
N PHE A 1 -21.45 -6.10 -2.22
CA PHE A 1 -20.53 -5.02 -1.77
C PHE A 1 -21.43 -3.86 -1.35
N GLN A 2 -21.14 -3.15 -0.25
CA GLN A 2 -22.00 -2.05 0.26
C GLN A 2 -21.50 -0.66 -0.17
N TYR A 3 -20.72 -0.62 -1.25
CA TYR A 3 -20.20 0.57 -1.91
C TYR A 3 -19.95 0.22 -3.38
N GLU A 4 -20.03 1.21 -4.25
CA GLU A 4 -19.77 1.09 -5.69
C GLU A 4 -18.28 0.87 -5.91
N VAL A 5 -17.94 -0.05 -6.82
CA VAL A 5 -16.56 -0.40 -7.16
C VAL A 5 -16.44 -0.37 -8.68
N ASP A 6 -15.46 0.37 -9.21
CA ASP A 6 -15.13 0.28 -10.63
C ASP A 6 -14.51 -1.10 -10.90
N TYR A 7 -15.10 -1.80 -11.86
CA TYR A 7 -14.60 -3.07 -12.36
C TYR A 7 -13.11 -3.01 -12.69
N ASN A 8 -12.66 -1.93 -13.33
CA ASN A 8 -11.29 -1.76 -13.79
C ASN A 8 -10.28 -1.51 -12.66
N ASP A 9 -10.72 -1.44 -11.41
CA ASP A 9 -9.84 -1.31 -10.24
C ASP A 9 -9.69 -2.61 -9.44
N HIS A 10 -10.38 -3.67 -9.83
CA HIS A 10 -10.43 -4.90 -9.06
C HIS A 10 -9.19 -5.76 -9.33
N PHE A 11 -8.02 -5.30 -8.89
CA PHE A 11 -6.73 -5.94 -9.13
C PHE A 11 -6.03 -6.32 -7.83
N GLU A 12 -5.67 -7.60 -7.69
CA GLU A 12 -4.86 -8.08 -6.59
C GLU A 12 -3.38 -7.75 -6.79
N THR A 13 -2.76 -7.28 -5.72
CA THR A 13 -1.32 -6.99 -5.67
C THR A 13 -0.52 -8.31 -5.70
N PRO A 14 0.46 -8.45 -6.59
CA PRO A 14 1.28 -9.66 -6.67
C PRO A 14 2.21 -9.80 -5.47
N ILE A 15 2.60 -11.04 -5.14
CA ILE A 15 3.46 -11.34 -3.99
C ILE A 15 4.83 -10.67 -4.11
N GLU A 16 5.33 -10.57 -5.34
CA GLU A 16 6.60 -9.94 -5.71
C GLU A 16 6.64 -8.48 -5.29
N ALA A 17 5.52 -7.76 -5.38
CA ALA A 17 5.44 -6.37 -4.96
C ALA A 17 5.62 -6.22 -3.45
N TYR A 18 5.05 -7.13 -2.66
CA TYR A 18 5.25 -7.14 -1.21
C TYR A 18 6.67 -7.60 -0.82
N GLN A 19 7.26 -8.54 -1.58
CA GLN A 19 8.63 -9.00 -1.33
C GLN A 19 9.65 -7.88 -1.48
N ASP A 20 9.45 -7.02 -2.48
CA ASP A 20 10.32 -5.90 -2.81
C ASP A 20 10.43 -4.87 -1.67
N ILE A 21 9.39 -4.73 -0.84
CA ILE A 21 9.36 -3.79 0.32
C ILE A 21 9.70 -4.43 1.67
N ILE A 22 9.95 -5.75 1.74
CA ILE A 22 10.28 -6.44 3.01
C ILE A 22 11.37 -5.75 3.81
N PRO A 23 12.51 -5.31 3.22
CA PRO A 23 13.58 -4.68 3.99
C PRO A 23 13.14 -3.38 4.68
N LEU A 24 12.35 -2.55 3.97
CA LEU A 24 11.82 -1.30 4.52
C LEU A 24 10.72 -1.58 5.55
N LEU A 25 9.88 -2.58 5.28
CA LEU A 25 8.80 -2.97 6.17
C LEU A 25 9.33 -3.52 7.49
N ASP A 26 10.39 -4.32 7.44
CA ASP A 26 11.09 -4.84 8.62
C ASP A 26 11.72 -3.70 9.44
N LEU A 27 12.33 -2.71 8.78
CA LEU A 27 12.88 -1.53 9.45
C LEU A 27 11.81 -0.79 10.25
N VAL A 28 10.65 -0.52 9.64
CA VAL A 28 9.53 0.21 10.25
C VAL A 28 8.89 -0.61 11.38
N LEU A 29 8.64 -1.91 11.17
CA LEU A 29 7.84 -2.72 12.09
C LEU A 29 8.63 -3.37 13.23
N LYS A 30 9.95 -3.56 13.06
CA LYS A 30 10.78 -4.31 14.01
C LYS A 30 11.85 -3.45 14.69
N GLY A 31 12.12 -2.25 14.18
CA GLY A 31 13.21 -1.39 14.65
C GLY A 31 14.61 -1.96 14.36
N PRO A 32 15.68 -1.17 14.60
CA PRO A 32 17.06 -1.56 14.25
C PRO A 32 17.63 -2.75 15.07
N GLU A 33 16.96 -3.17 16.14
CA GLU A 33 17.48 -4.19 17.07
C GLU A 33 17.15 -5.64 16.68
N ASN A 34 16.31 -5.86 15.66
CA ASN A 34 15.80 -7.19 15.28
C ASN A 34 16.44 -7.77 13.99
N ASN A 35 17.77 -7.65 13.85
CA ASN A 35 18.52 -8.27 12.74
C ASN A 35 18.65 -9.81 12.83
N ASN A 36 18.19 -10.42 13.92
CA ASN A 36 18.17 -11.87 14.07
C ASN A 36 16.82 -12.43 13.59
N ARG A 37 16.81 -13.06 12.42
CA ARG A 37 15.68 -13.78 11.79
C ARG A 37 15.20 -15.03 12.57
N THR A 38 15.38 -15.07 13.88
CA THR A 38 14.92 -16.18 14.73
C THR A 38 13.60 -15.82 15.38
N THR A 39 12.50 -16.14 14.70
CA THR A 39 11.22 -16.58 15.29
C THR A 39 10.74 -15.83 16.54
N SER A 40 10.79 -14.50 16.54
CA SER A 40 10.19 -13.69 17.60
C SER A 40 8.76 -13.33 17.20
N THR A 41 7.84 -14.21 17.55
CA THR A 41 6.43 -13.88 17.76
C THR A 41 6.32 -12.82 18.86
N SER A 42 5.56 -11.74 18.56
CA SER A 42 4.99 -10.75 19.52
C SER A 42 5.98 -9.65 19.94
N THR A 43 5.99 -8.45 19.37
CA THR A 43 4.88 -7.45 19.27
C THR A 43 4.95 -6.67 17.95
N GLY A 44 4.77 -7.36 16.81
CA GLY A 44 4.90 -6.76 15.49
C GLY A 44 3.87 -5.66 15.25
N GLY A 45 4.31 -4.54 14.66
CA GLY A 45 3.40 -3.45 14.30
C GLY A 45 2.26 -3.92 13.38
N ILE A 46 1.18 -3.15 13.39
CA ILE A 46 -0.07 -3.48 12.70
C ILE A 46 -0.03 -2.89 11.30
N ILE A 47 -0.20 -3.76 10.29
CA ILE A 47 -0.36 -3.37 8.89
C ILE A 47 -1.85 -3.20 8.59
N TYR A 48 -2.20 -2.09 7.94
CA TYR A 48 -3.54 -1.84 7.44
C TYR A 48 -3.55 -1.73 5.91
N ASP A 49 -4.42 -2.49 5.26
CA ASP A 49 -4.77 -2.31 3.85
C ASP A 49 -6.27 -1.97 3.75
N PRO A 50 -6.62 -0.70 3.45
CA PRO A 50 -8.00 -0.23 3.41
C PRO A 50 -8.81 -0.72 2.21
N TYR A 51 -8.18 -1.15 1.12
CA TYR A 51 -8.89 -1.46 -0.12
C TYR A 51 -9.06 -2.96 -0.30
N TYR A 52 -10.29 -3.43 -0.10
CA TYR A 52 -10.60 -4.85 -0.15
C TYR A 52 -11.01 -5.30 -1.56
N CYS A 53 -10.19 -6.18 -2.14
CA CYS A 53 -10.42 -6.88 -3.40
C CYS A 53 -11.09 -8.25 -3.10
N ASN A 54 -10.33 -9.36 -3.12
CA ASN A 54 -10.79 -10.69 -2.69
C ASN A 54 -10.19 -11.16 -1.35
N GLY A 55 -9.35 -10.33 -0.71
CA GLY A 55 -8.72 -10.64 0.58
C GLY A 55 -7.32 -11.23 0.48
N ARG A 56 -6.73 -11.33 -0.72
CA ARG A 56 -5.43 -11.99 -0.94
C ARG A 56 -4.28 -11.28 -0.22
N THR A 57 -4.33 -9.96 -0.06
CA THR A 57 -3.31 -9.18 0.67
C THR A 57 -2.99 -9.80 2.03
N LYS A 58 -4.02 -10.08 2.84
CA LYS A 58 -3.87 -10.66 4.17
C LYS A 58 -3.19 -12.03 4.13
N ILE A 59 -3.56 -12.86 3.16
CA ILE A 59 -2.97 -14.20 2.98
C ILE A 59 -1.49 -14.10 2.60
N ILE A 60 -1.14 -13.19 1.68
CA ILE A 60 0.24 -12.98 1.24
C ILE A 60 1.09 -12.46 2.40
N LEU A 61 0.65 -11.40 3.07
CA LEU A 61 1.41 -10.79 4.18
C LEU A 61 1.62 -11.78 5.34
N ASN A 62 0.60 -12.57 5.69
CA ASN A 62 0.74 -13.65 6.67
C ASN A 62 1.80 -14.68 6.23
N LYS A 63 1.82 -15.08 4.96
CA LYS A 63 2.84 -16.01 4.42
C LYS A 63 4.26 -15.41 4.46
N LEU A 64 4.38 -14.09 4.36
CA LEU A 64 5.66 -13.37 4.49
C LEU A 64 6.07 -13.14 5.96
N GLY A 65 5.26 -13.57 6.93
CA GLY A 65 5.57 -13.49 8.36
C GLY A 65 4.92 -12.32 9.10
N TYR A 66 4.09 -11.52 8.44
CA TYR A 66 3.35 -10.40 9.05
C TYR A 66 1.95 -10.88 9.45
N ASN A 67 1.77 -11.24 10.72
CA ASN A 67 0.51 -11.83 11.20
C ASN A 67 -0.52 -10.80 11.71
N ASN A 68 -0.10 -9.55 11.94
CA ASN A 68 -0.95 -8.46 12.44
C ASN A 68 -1.43 -7.59 11.26
N VAL A 69 -2.34 -8.13 10.46
CA VAL A 69 -2.85 -7.46 9.24
C VAL A 69 -4.35 -7.21 9.37
N VAL A 70 -4.72 -5.93 9.31
CA VAL A 70 -6.10 -5.47 9.20
C VAL A 70 -6.42 -5.27 7.71
N HIS A 71 -7.27 -6.14 7.17
CA HIS A 71 -7.69 -6.10 5.77
C HIS A 71 -9.07 -6.75 5.67
N GLU A 72 -10.09 -5.91 5.81
CA GLU A 72 -11.49 -6.33 5.94
C GLU A 72 -12.33 -5.60 4.90
N LYS A 73 -13.47 -6.20 4.54
CA LYS A 73 -14.37 -5.67 3.52
C LYS A 73 -15.16 -4.46 4.04
N ARG A 74 -14.49 -3.31 4.16
CA ARG A 74 -15.00 -2.05 4.70
C ARG A 74 -14.93 -0.95 3.65
N ASP A 75 -15.75 0.09 3.84
CA ASP A 75 -15.70 1.29 3.02
C ASP A 75 -14.70 2.27 3.66
N PHE A 76 -13.51 2.37 3.08
CA PHE A 76 -12.42 3.16 3.64
C PHE A 76 -12.80 4.63 3.85
N TYR A 77 -13.54 5.24 2.92
CA TYR A 77 -13.87 6.65 3.03
C TYR A 77 -14.94 6.91 4.08
N LYS A 78 -15.89 5.99 4.24
CA LYS A 78 -16.83 6.05 5.38
C LYS A 78 -16.10 5.82 6.70
N ASP A 79 -15.10 4.95 6.74
CA ASP A 79 -14.29 4.78 7.95
C ASP A 79 -13.53 6.07 8.31
N ILE A 80 -13.04 6.83 7.33
CA ILE A 80 -12.44 8.15 7.56
C ILE A 80 -13.49 9.13 8.09
N GLU A 81 -14.63 9.26 7.41
CA GLU A 81 -15.70 10.20 7.77
C GLU A 81 -16.25 9.94 9.19
N ASN A 82 -16.42 8.66 9.53
CA ASN A 82 -16.97 8.25 10.83
C ASN A 82 -15.91 8.12 11.93
N LEU A 83 -14.64 8.42 11.65
CA LEU A 83 -13.51 8.22 12.57
C LEU A 83 -13.40 6.76 13.07
N GLN A 84 -13.65 5.81 12.17
CA GLN A 84 -13.65 4.36 12.43
C GLN A 84 -12.49 3.62 11.75
N VAL A 85 -11.50 4.34 11.19
CA VAL A 85 -10.28 3.72 10.67
C VAL A 85 -9.59 2.95 11.80
N PRO A 86 -9.27 1.65 11.63
CA PRO A 86 -8.61 0.85 12.66
C PRO A 86 -7.25 1.43 13.05
N ASP A 87 -6.86 1.28 14.32
CA ASP A 87 -5.51 1.63 14.77
C ASP A 87 -4.47 0.77 14.04
N HIS A 88 -3.44 1.44 13.50
CA HIS A 88 -2.37 0.79 12.75
C HIS A 88 -1.07 1.59 12.85
N HIS A 89 0.04 0.91 12.53
CA HIS A 89 1.38 1.52 12.55
C HIS A 89 1.88 1.84 11.14
N ILE A 90 1.43 1.06 10.16
CA ILE A 90 1.72 1.28 8.75
C ILE A 90 0.50 0.99 7.89
N LEU A 91 0.27 1.84 6.88
CA LEU A 91 -0.70 1.60 5.83
C LEU A 91 0.01 1.09 4.57
N ILE A 92 -0.34 -0.09 4.07
CA ILE A 92 0.23 -0.66 2.84
C ILE A 92 -0.90 -0.97 1.89
N THR A 93 -0.87 -0.40 0.68
CA THR A 93 -1.93 -0.67 -0.30
C THR A 93 -1.48 -0.46 -1.73
N ASN A 94 -2.18 -1.13 -2.65
CA ASN A 94 -2.29 -0.78 -4.05
C ASN A 94 -3.68 -0.13 -4.24
N PRO A 95 -3.80 1.20 -4.10
CA PRO A 95 -5.11 1.85 -4.12
C PRO A 95 -5.76 1.71 -5.51
N PRO A 96 -7.09 1.78 -5.62
CA PRO A 96 -7.77 1.90 -6.90
C PRO A 96 -7.20 3.06 -7.74
N TYR A 97 -7.08 2.85 -9.05
CA TYR A 97 -6.49 3.82 -9.97
C TYR A 97 -7.52 4.59 -10.78
N SER A 98 -8.80 4.28 -10.70
CA SER A 98 -9.86 5.15 -11.23
C SER A 98 -10.02 6.42 -10.39
N ASP A 99 -10.74 7.38 -10.96
CA ASP A 99 -11.24 8.58 -10.30
C ASP A 99 -10.21 9.29 -9.39
N SER A 100 -10.67 9.70 -8.21
CA SER A 100 -9.90 10.43 -7.21
C SER A 100 -9.26 9.51 -6.17
N HIS A 101 -9.34 8.18 -6.32
CA HIS A 101 -8.93 7.23 -5.29
C HIS A 101 -7.46 7.38 -4.88
N LYS A 102 -6.55 7.46 -5.85
CA LYS A 102 -5.10 7.69 -5.63
C LYS A 102 -4.85 9.00 -4.87
N GLU A 103 -5.52 10.07 -5.27
CA GLU A 103 -5.35 11.40 -4.67
C GLU A 103 -5.86 11.41 -3.23
N ARG A 104 -7.08 10.91 -2.99
CA ARG A 104 -7.68 10.82 -1.65
C ARG A 104 -6.89 9.89 -0.72
N CYS A 105 -6.38 8.77 -1.24
CA CYS A 105 -5.52 7.87 -0.48
C CYS A 105 -4.22 8.57 -0.08
N LEU A 106 -3.60 9.29 -1.02
CA LEU A 106 -2.38 10.05 -0.77
C LEU A 106 -2.59 11.15 0.27
N GLU A 107 -3.66 11.93 0.14
CA GLU A 107 -4.05 12.96 1.12
C GLU A 107 -4.17 12.36 2.53
N TYR A 108 -4.88 11.24 2.65
CA TYR A 108 -5.04 10.58 3.94
C TYR A 108 -3.71 10.13 4.55
N VAL A 109 -2.88 9.39 3.79
CA VAL A 109 -1.64 8.83 4.35
C VAL A 109 -0.61 9.90 4.68
N VAL A 110 -0.51 10.96 3.88
CA VAL A 110 0.40 12.08 4.16
C VAL A 110 -0.06 12.81 5.42
N GLN A 111 -1.36 13.04 5.59
CA GLN A 111 -1.88 13.62 6.82
C GLN A 111 -1.60 12.73 8.03
N GLN A 112 -1.81 11.41 7.94
CA GLN A 112 -1.54 10.51 9.06
C GLN A 112 -0.03 10.45 9.40
N TYR A 113 0.83 10.45 8.39
CA TYR A 113 2.29 10.51 8.58
C TYR A 113 2.69 11.79 9.31
N GLN A 114 2.25 12.95 8.84
CA GLN A 114 2.61 14.25 9.44
C GLN A 114 2.06 14.45 10.86
N THR A 115 0.85 13.94 11.14
CA THR A 115 0.16 14.22 12.41
C THR A 115 0.33 13.15 13.46
N LYS A 116 0.58 11.89 13.05
CA LYS A 116 0.62 10.73 13.95
C LYS A 116 1.85 9.86 13.74
N ASN A 117 2.74 10.21 12.81
CA ASN A 117 3.92 9.42 12.46
C ASN A 117 3.57 7.97 12.05
N ILE A 118 2.46 7.81 11.32
CA ILE A 118 2.06 6.51 10.74
C ILE A 118 2.72 6.40 9.36
N SER A 119 3.61 5.42 9.20
CA SER A 119 4.27 5.15 7.90
C SER A 119 3.26 4.69 6.85
N PHE A 120 3.59 4.86 5.57
CA PHE A 120 2.74 4.39 4.49
C PHE A 120 3.54 3.92 3.29
N PHE A 121 3.16 2.80 2.68
CA PHE A 121 3.68 2.31 1.40
C PHE A 121 2.51 2.23 0.40
N LEU A 122 2.52 3.10 -0.62
CA LEU A 122 1.52 3.10 -1.68
C LEU A 122 2.13 2.57 -2.98
N LEU A 123 1.58 1.48 -3.52
CA LEU A 123 1.95 1.00 -4.84
C LEU A 123 1.12 1.76 -5.89
N MET A 124 1.76 2.69 -6.61
CA MET A 124 1.07 3.54 -7.58
C MET A 124 1.84 3.63 -8.89
N PRO A 125 1.18 4.03 -10.00
CA PRO A 125 1.85 4.27 -11.27
C PRO A 125 2.91 5.37 -11.12
N ASN A 126 4.04 5.20 -11.80
CA ASN A 126 5.17 6.14 -11.74
C ASN A 126 4.79 7.59 -12.12
N TYR A 127 3.80 7.77 -13.00
CA TYR A 127 3.33 9.10 -13.42
C TYR A 127 2.72 9.91 -12.28
N VAL A 128 2.31 9.28 -11.17
CA VAL A 128 1.71 9.97 -10.00
C VAL A 128 2.68 11.00 -9.44
N ALA A 129 3.98 10.68 -9.39
CA ALA A 129 5.02 11.60 -8.91
C ALA A 129 5.13 12.90 -9.74
N ALA A 130 4.63 12.88 -10.98
CA ALA A 130 4.63 14.04 -11.88
C ALA A 130 3.31 14.84 -11.86
N ARG A 131 2.28 14.38 -11.13
CA ARG A 131 0.98 15.06 -11.07
C ARG A 131 1.03 16.28 -10.16
N SER A 132 0.25 17.31 -10.49
CA SER A 132 0.17 18.55 -9.70
C SER A 132 -0.35 18.32 -8.28
N TYR A 133 -1.34 17.43 -8.12
CA TYR A 133 -1.86 17.08 -6.80
C TYR A 133 -0.78 16.47 -5.90
N TYR A 134 0.15 15.69 -6.46
CA TYR A 134 1.19 15.05 -5.68
C TYR A 134 2.06 16.09 -4.97
N ARG A 135 2.55 17.08 -5.72
CA ARG A 135 3.33 18.20 -5.14
C ARG A 135 2.49 19.04 -4.18
N ARG A 136 1.22 19.27 -4.49
CA ARG A 136 0.30 20.03 -3.62
C ARG A 136 0.11 19.34 -2.27
N ILE A 137 -0.03 18.02 -2.26
CA ILE A 137 -0.30 17.23 -1.05
C ILE A 137 0.96 17.08 -0.19
N LEU A 138 2.10 16.77 -0.81
CA LEU A 138 3.35 16.62 -0.08
C LEU A 138 3.93 17.98 0.37
N GLY A 139 3.72 19.05 -0.39
CA GLY A 139 4.26 20.37 -0.05
C GLY A 139 5.77 20.31 0.21
N ASP A 140 6.20 20.85 1.35
CA ASP A 140 7.61 20.87 1.76
C ASP A 140 8.13 19.49 2.23
N THR A 141 7.24 18.53 2.53
CA THR A 141 7.60 17.16 2.97
C THR A 141 7.89 16.22 1.80
N ILE A 142 8.13 16.74 0.61
CA ILE A 142 8.48 15.96 -0.58
C ILE A 142 9.72 15.08 -0.36
N ASN A 143 10.63 15.51 0.52
CA ASN A 143 11.87 14.81 0.86
C ASN A 143 11.66 13.64 1.83
N ASP A 144 10.49 13.53 2.46
CA ASP A 144 10.17 12.48 3.44
C ASP A 144 9.56 11.24 2.76
N VAL A 145 9.39 11.28 1.42
CA VAL A 145 8.90 10.15 0.64
C VAL A 145 10.04 9.54 -0.17
N ALA A 146 10.41 8.33 0.20
CA ALA A 146 11.30 7.48 -0.59
C ALA A 146 10.52 6.76 -1.69
N TYR A 147 11.20 6.49 -2.81
CA TYR A 147 10.63 5.71 -3.91
C TYR A 147 11.38 4.39 -4.02
N TYR A 148 10.66 3.27 -3.93
CA TYR A 148 11.22 1.99 -4.31
C TYR A 148 10.78 1.66 -5.74
N VAL A 149 11.75 1.64 -6.65
CA VAL A 149 11.56 1.25 -8.05
C VAL A 149 11.93 -0.21 -8.20
N PRO A 150 10.98 -1.10 -8.53
CA PRO A 150 11.29 -2.52 -8.72
C PRO A 150 12.27 -2.70 -9.88
N ASN A 151 13.35 -3.44 -9.63
CA ASN A 151 14.32 -3.81 -10.66
C ASN A 151 14.01 -5.22 -11.15
N LYS A 152 13.14 -5.33 -12.17
CA LYS A 152 12.72 -6.61 -12.76
C LYS A 152 13.30 -6.85 -14.17
N GLY A 153 14.32 -6.09 -14.58
CA GLY A 153 14.99 -6.24 -15.88
C GLY A 153 14.26 -5.52 -17.02
N THR A 154 13.99 -6.21 -18.15
CA THR A 154 13.40 -5.61 -19.36
C THR A 154 11.89 -5.35 -19.28
N GLY A 155 11.29 -5.46 -18.09
CA GLY A 155 9.95 -4.96 -17.78
C GLY A 155 9.90 -4.66 -16.30
N ASN A 156 9.61 -3.41 -15.92
CA ASN A 156 9.49 -2.99 -14.51
C ASN A 156 8.07 -3.22 -13.96
N ASP A 157 7.34 -4.15 -14.55
CA ASP A 157 5.90 -4.21 -14.42
C ASP A 157 5.49 -5.39 -13.56
N TYR A 158 4.72 -5.08 -12.53
CA TYR A 158 4.02 -6.08 -11.73
C TYR A 158 2.85 -6.66 -12.53
N ASN A 159 2.68 -7.98 -12.45
CA ASN A 159 1.54 -8.66 -13.07
C ASN A 159 0.37 -8.70 -12.09
N TYR A 160 -0.56 -7.76 -12.26
CA TYR A 160 -1.76 -7.67 -11.45
C TYR A 160 -2.80 -8.71 -11.88
N SER A 161 -3.48 -9.32 -10.91
CA SER A 161 -4.51 -10.33 -11.18
C SER A 161 -5.91 -9.75 -10.96
N HIS A 162 -6.75 -9.74 -12.00
CA HIS A 162 -8.18 -9.47 -11.84
C HIS A 162 -8.91 -10.75 -11.39
N PRO A 163 -9.83 -10.75 -10.41
CA PRO A 163 -10.47 -11.98 -9.92
C PRO A 163 -11.26 -12.72 -10.98
N GLU A 164 -11.79 -12.02 -11.98
CA GLU A 164 -12.52 -12.62 -13.10
C GLU A 164 -11.61 -13.01 -14.28
N GLY A 165 -10.29 -12.83 -14.17
CA GLY A 165 -9.34 -13.19 -15.22
C GLY A 165 -9.36 -12.26 -16.45
N THR A 166 -10.04 -11.12 -16.36
CA THR A 166 -10.22 -10.15 -17.45
C THR A 166 -9.15 -9.05 -17.51
N GLY A 167 -8.13 -9.14 -16.66
CA GLY A 167 -6.99 -8.23 -16.67
C GLY A 167 -6.15 -8.35 -17.94
N LYS A 168 -5.46 -7.27 -18.31
CA LYS A 168 -4.41 -7.34 -19.35
C LYS A 168 -3.21 -8.13 -18.80
N GLU A 169 -2.54 -8.89 -19.67
CA GLU A 169 -1.33 -9.64 -19.29
C GLU A 169 -0.21 -8.74 -18.76
N VAL A 170 -0.13 -7.50 -19.25
CA VAL A 170 0.87 -6.50 -18.84
C VAL A 170 0.17 -5.17 -18.52
N SER A 171 0.58 -4.54 -17.42
CA SER A 171 0.15 -3.19 -17.06
C SER A 171 0.63 -2.18 -18.11
N PRO A 172 -0.20 -1.21 -18.54
CA PRO A 172 0.23 -0.16 -19.48
C PRO A 172 1.16 0.89 -18.83
N PHE A 173 1.50 0.72 -17.56
CA PHE A 173 2.38 1.60 -16.78
C PHE A 173 3.26 0.77 -15.85
N SER A 174 4.41 1.33 -15.51
CA SER A 174 5.22 0.82 -14.41
C SER A 174 4.76 1.40 -13.08
N SER A 175 4.65 0.54 -12.08
CA SER A 175 4.33 0.94 -10.71
C SER A 175 5.59 0.98 -9.85
N LEU A 176 5.58 1.86 -8.87
CA LEU A 176 6.62 1.97 -7.85
C LEU A 176 5.98 2.18 -6.50
N TRP A 177 6.72 1.88 -5.43
CA TRP A 177 6.26 2.16 -4.07
C TRP A 177 6.64 3.59 -3.67
N PHE A 178 5.65 4.32 -3.18
CA PHE A 178 5.80 5.61 -2.52
C PHE A 178 5.80 5.35 -1.01
N CYS A 179 6.93 5.57 -0.35
CA CYS A 179 7.17 5.17 1.03
C CYS A 179 7.41 6.40 1.92
N GLY A 180 6.47 6.72 2.81
CA GLY A 180 6.71 7.64 3.93
C GLY A 180 7.23 6.85 5.13
N ILE A 181 8.50 7.07 5.50
CA ILE A 181 9.24 6.34 6.55
C ILE A 181 10.05 7.28 7.44
#